data_AF-A0AAD3MVM2-F1
#
_entry.id   AF-A0AAD3MVM2-F1
#
_cell.length_a   1.000
_cell.length_b   1.000
_cell.length_c   1.000
_cell.angle_alpha   90.00
_cell.angle_beta   90.00
_cell.angle_gamma   90.00
#
_symmetry.space_group_name_H-M   'P 1'
#
loop_
_entity.id
_entity.type
_entity.pdbx_description
1 polymer ?
#
loop_
_entity_poly.entity_id
_entity_poly.type
_entity_poly.pdbx_seq_one_letter_code
_entity_poly.pdbx_strand_id
1 'polypeptide(L)'
;MLNRILFVCLFLALYSAGSSLSCRWMDHKFRQYSENSLDLLDTMVNNSTNTEFFEVETVAFLMICTAASRASAEDKLGFTVEVLEEMAVLFEEDPGASWEESTVKDFVSVVTQQAGCARLL
;
A
#
# COMPACT_ATOMS: atom_id res chain seq x y z
N MET A 1 15.82 40.01 12.49
CA MET A 1 16.11 39.12 11.34
C MET A 1 16.40 37.68 11.76
N LEU A 2 17.02 37.45 12.93
CA LEU A 2 17.31 36.11 13.48
C LEU A 2 16.09 35.17 13.53
N ASN A 3 14.91 35.66 13.96
CA ASN A 3 13.68 34.86 14.05
C ASN A 3 13.20 34.30 12.70
N ARG A 4 13.37 35.03 11.58
CA ARG A 4 12.98 34.54 10.25
C ARG A 4 13.92 33.44 9.78
N ILE A 5 15.22 33.55 10.08
CA ILE A 5 16.22 32.54 9.73
C ILE A 5 15.97 31.24 10.52
N LEU A 6 15.71 31.34 11.84
CA LEU A 6 15.38 30.17 12.66
C LEU A 6 14.13 29.44 12.17
N PHE A 7 13.10 30.17 11.76
CA PHE A 7 11.88 29.59 11.21
C PHE A 7 12.13 28.85 9.89
N VAL A 8 12.93 29.42 8.99
CA VAL A 8 13.33 28.77 7.73
C VAL A 8 14.17 27.51 7.99
N CYS A 9 15.09 27.56 8.95
CA CYS A 9 15.88 26.39 9.35
C CYS A 9 15.01 25.28 9.97
N LEU A 10 14.00 25.62 10.77
CA LEU A 10 13.03 24.66 11.32
C LEU A 10 12.23 23.98 10.20
N PHE A 11 11.73 24.73 9.23
CA PHE A 11 11.02 24.15 8.09
C PHE A 11 11.92 23.26 7.22
N LEU A 12 13.18 23.65 6.99
CA LEU A 12 14.15 22.82 6.27
C LEU A 12 14.52 21.55 7.04
N ALA A 13 14.66 21.63 8.36
CA ALA A 13 14.90 20.46 9.22
C ALA A 13 13.70 19.51 9.24
N LEU A 14 12.47 20.05 9.32
CA LEU A 14 11.24 19.26 9.25
C LEU A 14 11.05 18.62 7.87
N TYR A 15 11.36 19.33 6.78
CA TYR A 15 11.25 18.80 5.42
C TYR A 15 12.29 17.70 5.16
N SER A 16 13.54 17.91 5.57
CA SER A 16 14.61 16.91 5.44
C SER A 16 14.39 15.69 6.34
N ALA A 17 13.93 15.89 7.58
CA ALA A 17 13.55 14.80 8.46
C ALA A 17 12.32 14.06 7.91
N GLY A 18 11.30 14.77 7.43
CA GLY A 18 10.09 14.21 6.83
C GLY A 18 10.39 13.34 5.61
N SER A 19 11.23 13.83 4.70
CA SER A 19 11.68 13.05 3.54
C SER A 19 12.48 11.80 3.94
N SER A 20 13.33 11.89 4.97
CA SER A 20 14.07 10.72 5.51
C SER A 20 13.17 9.74 6.26
N LEU A 21 12.18 10.22 6.99
CA LEU A 21 11.17 9.42 7.70
C LEU A 21 10.26 8.68 6.71
N SER A 22 9.83 9.37 5.65
CA SER A 22 9.08 8.81 4.53
C SER A 22 9.88 7.72 3.81
N CYS A 23 11.15 7.99 3.47
CA CYS A 23 12.05 7.00 2.87
C CYS A 23 12.25 5.75 3.76
N ARG A 24 12.46 5.95 5.07
CA ARG A 24 12.65 4.84 6.02
C ARG A 24 11.37 4.04 6.28
N TRP A 25 10.21 4.71 6.28
CA TRP A 25 8.93 4.03 6.39
C TRP A 25 8.65 3.19 5.14
N MET A 26 8.93 3.73 3.95
CA MET A 26 8.78 3.01 2.68
C MET A 26 9.70 1.79 2.61
N ASP A 27 10.94 1.90 3.09
CA ASP A 27 11.90 0.80 3.02
C ASP A 27 11.59 -0.35 4.00
N HIS A 28 11.14 -0.01 5.21
CA HIS A 28 10.95 -1.00 6.28
C HIS A 28 9.49 -1.32 6.56
N LYS A 29 8.65 -0.31 6.80
CA LYS A 29 7.28 -0.51 7.25
C LYS A 29 6.35 -0.88 6.11
N PHE A 30 6.42 -0.19 4.97
CA PHE A 30 5.65 -0.56 3.79
C PHE A 30 5.93 -2.00 3.39
N ARG A 31 7.21 -2.40 3.32
CA ARG A 31 7.60 -3.79 3.03
C ARG A 31 7.02 -4.79 4.03
N GLN A 32 7.09 -4.48 5.32
CA GLN A 32 6.51 -5.33 6.38
C GLN A 32 5.00 -5.52 6.21
N TYR A 33 4.25 -4.47 5.88
CA TYR A 33 2.81 -4.59 5.60
C TYR A 33 2.56 -5.44 4.36
N SER A 34 3.30 -5.22 3.27
CA SER A 34 3.18 -6.01 2.05
C SER A 34 3.49 -7.49 2.26
N GLU A 35 4.54 -7.82 3.00
CA GLU A 35 4.87 -9.22 3.35
C GLU A 35 3.71 -9.86 4.14
N ASN A 36 3.17 -9.17 5.15
CA ASN A 36 2.03 -9.67 5.93
C ASN A 36 0.75 -9.87 5.09
N SER A 37 0.43 -8.92 4.22
CA SER A 37 -0.71 -9.03 3.29
C SER A 37 -0.56 -10.20 2.34
N LEU A 38 0.65 -10.46 1.83
CA LEU A 38 0.93 -11.60 0.95
C LEU A 38 0.83 -12.93 1.69
N ASP A 39 1.30 -13.02 2.94
CA ASP A 39 1.17 -14.22 3.76
C ASP A 39 -0.32 -14.55 4.05
N LEU A 40 -1.15 -13.52 4.29
CA LEU A 40 -2.59 -13.68 4.48
C LEU A 40 -3.28 -14.13 3.18
N LEU A 41 -2.91 -13.55 2.03
CA LEU A 41 -3.40 -13.99 0.72
C LEU A 41 -3.05 -15.46 0.44
N ASP A 42 -1.79 -15.85 0.68
CA ASP A 42 -1.34 -17.23 0.51
C ASP A 42 -2.11 -18.19 1.42
N THR A 43 -2.33 -17.79 2.68
CA THR A 43 -3.14 -18.55 3.64
C THR A 43 -4.58 -18.74 3.13
N MET A 44 -5.22 -17.68 2.62
CA MET A 44 -6.58 -17.75 2.07
C MET A 44 -6.67 -18.67 0.84
N VAL A 45 -5.70 -18.56 -0.07
CA VAL A 45 -5.63 -19.40 -1.28
C VAL A 45 -5.42 -20.87 -0.91
N ASN A 46 -4.49 -21.17 0.00
CA ASN A 46 -4.16 -22.54 0.39
C ASN A 46 -5.27 -23.23 1.20
N ASN A 47 -6.11 -22.46 1.91
CA ASN A 47 -7.25 -22.99 2.66
C ASN A 47 -8.52 -23.15 1.80
N SER A 48 -8.53 -22.61 0.57
CA SER A 48 -9.68 -22.71 -0.34
C SER A 48 -9.74 -24.08 -1.04
N THR A 49 -10.92 -24.71 -1.02
CA THR A 49 -11.15 -26.02 -1.64
C THR A 49 -11.42 -25.97 -3.15
N ASN A 50 -11.62 -24.78 -3.74
CA ASN A 50 -11.97 -24.59 -5.16
C ASN A 50 -11.26 -23.35 -5.73
N THR A 51 -9.97 -23.45 -6.05
CA THR A 51 -9.27 -22.39 -6.78
C THR A 51 -9.55 -22.53 -8.28
N GLU A 52 -10.58 -21.86 -8.79
CA GLU A 52 -10.74 -21.67 -10.22
C GLU A 52 -9.82 -20.55 -10.70
N PHE A 53 -8.78 -20.92 -11.46
CA PHE A 53 -7.90 -19.95 -12.10
C PHE A 53 -8.58 -19.39 -13.35
N PHE A 54 -9.12 -18.18 -13.23
CA PHE A 54 -9.54 -17.42 -14.40
C PHE A 54 -8.31 -16.79 -15.08
N GLU A 55 -8.33 -16.71 -16.41
CA GLU A 55 -7.34 -15.90 -17.15
C GLU A 55 -7.53 -14.43 -16.76
N VAL A 56 -6.69 -13.97 -15.82
CA VAL A 56 -6.65 -12.57 -15.42
C VAL A 56 -5.93 -11.77 -16.50
N GLU A 57 -6.47 -10.59 -16.84
CA GLU A 57 -5.88 -9.63 -17.78
C GLU A 57 -4.63 -8.95 -17.18
N THR A 58 -3.62 -9.75 -16.84
CA THR A 58 -2.37 -9.35 -16.19
C THR A 58 -1.60 -8.32 -17.01
N VAL A 59 -1.78 -8.32 -18.33
CA VAL A 59 -1.15 -7.40 -19.27
C VAL A 59 -1.61 -5.95 -19.06
N ALA A 60 -2.89 -5.72 -18.75
CA ALA A 60 -3.41 -4.38 -18.49
C ALA A 60 -2.86 -3.81 -17.17
N PHE A 61 -2.86 -4.62 -16.11
CA PHE A 61 -2.31 -4.22 -14.81
C PHE A 61 -0.81 -3.91 -14.88
N LEU A 62 -0.03 -4.77 -15.55
CA LEU A 62 1.42 -4.54 -15.75
C LEU A 62 1.72 -3.25 -16.52
N MET A 63 0.90 -2.89 -17.51
CA MET A 63 1.04 -1.62 -18.22
C MET A 63 0.80 -0.41 -17.31
N ILE A 64 -0.22 -0.46 -16.45
CA ILE A 64 -0.53 0.60 -15.48
C ILE A 64 0.62 0.76 -14.48
N CYS A 65 1.12 -0.34 -13.90
CA CYS A 65 2.27 -0.29 -13.00
C CYS A 65 3.54 0.25 -13.70
N THR A 66 3.75 -0.12 -14.97
CA THR A 66 4.88 0.40 -15.76
C THR A 66 4.76 1.91 -15.98
N ALA A 67 3.56 2.41 -16.27
CA ALA A 67 3.31 3.84 -16.38
C ALA A 67 3.56 4.57 -15.05
N ALA A 68 3.00 4.06 -13.94
CA ALA A 68 3.19 4.61 -12.60
C ALA A 68 4.68 4.64 -12.18
N SER A 69 5.47 3.63 -12.56
CA SER A 69 6.91 3.57 -12.25
C SER A 69 7.73 4.72 -12.84
N ARG A 70 7.20 5.41 -13.86
CA ARG A 70 7.83 6.56 -14.52
C ARG A 70 7.32 7.91 -14.01
N ALA A 71 6.31 7.91 -13.13
CA ALA A 71 5.73 9.13 -12.57
C ALA A 71 6.60 9.75 -11.46
N SER A 72 6.15 10.87 -10.89
CA SER A 72 6.83 11.49 -9.75
C SER A 72 6.74 10.60 -8.49
N ALA A 73 7.54 10.89 -7.46
CA ALA A 73 7.46 10.14 -6.20
C ALA A 73 6.09 10.29 -5.52
N GLU A 74 5.49 11.48 -5.62
CA GLU A 74 4.15 11.79 -5.11
C GLU A 74 3.07 11.02 -5.88
N ASP A 75 3.13 11.01 -7.21
CA ASP A 75 2.19 10.25 -8.04
C ASP A 75 2.29 8.73 -7.81
N LYS A 76 3.51 8.23 -7.61
CA LYS A 76 3.74 6.81 -7.27
C LYS A 76 3.11 6.45 -5.93
N LEU A 77 3.26 7.34 -4.94
CA LEU A 77 2.67 7.16 -3.62
C LEU A 77 1.14 7.22 -3.71
N GLY A 78 0.59 8.19 -4.44
CA GLY A 78 -0.85 8.30 -4.71
C GLY A 78 -1.42 7.04 -5.38
N PHE A 79 -0.78 6.58 -6.46
CA PHE A 79 -1.14 5.32 -7.13
C PHE A 79 -1.09 4.12 -6.18
N THR A 80 -0.09 4.05 -5.31
CA THR A 80 0.05 2.96 -4.32
C THR A 80 -1.11 2.98 -3.31
N VAL A 81 -1.49 4.17 -2.83
CA VAL A 81 -2.64 4.34 -1.93
C VAL A 81 -3.93 3.90 -2.62
N GLU A 82 -4.16 4.34 -3.86
CA GLU A 82 -5.34 3.94 -4.64
C GLU A 82 -5.42 2.42 -4.81
N VAL A 83 -4.32 1.75 -5.19
CA VAL A 83 -4.29 0.29 -5.32
C VAL A 83 -4.64 -0.41 -4.02
N LEU A 84 -4.12 0.05 -2.88
CA LEU A 84 -4.40 -0.55 -1.57
C LEU A 84 -5.86 -0.33 -1.13
N GLU A 85 -6.45 0.83 -1.46
CA GLU A 85 -7.85 1.13 -1.17
C GLU A 85 -8.79 0.29 -2.04
N GLU A 86 -8.51 0.19 -3.34
CA GLU A 86 -9.28 -0.66 -4.25
C GLU A 86 -9.19 -2.15 -3.85
N MET A 87 -8.02 -2.61 -3.37
CA MET A 87 -7.90 -3.96 -2.80
C MET A 87 -8.78 -4.15 -1.56
N ALA A 88 -8.84 -3.17 -0.66
CA ALA A 88 -9.69 -3.25 0.53
C ALA A 88 -11.17 -3.34 0.14
N VAL A 89 -11.63 -2.46 -0.77
CA VAL A 89 -13.00 -2.45 -1.28
C VAL A 89 -13.36 -3.78 -1.95
N LEU A 90 -12.48 -4.29 -2.83
CA LEU A 90 -12.72 -5.54 -3.54
C LEU A 90 -12.93 -6.73 -2.58
N PHE A 91 -12.14 -6.80 -1.51
CA PHE A 91 -12.24 -7.87 -0.50
C PHE A 91 -13.41 -7.67 0.48
N GLU A 92 -13.87 -6.43 0.70
CA GLU A 92 -15.06 -6.16 1.50
C GLU A 92 -16.37 -6.49 0.74
N GLU A 93 -16.40 -6.20 -0.56
CA GLU A 93 -17.60 -6.38 -1.40
C GLU A 93 -17.79 -7.83 -1.87
N ASP A 94 -16.72 -8.49 -2.29
CA ASP A 94 -16.74 -9.88 -2.77
C ASP A 94 -15.47 -10.63 -2.32
N PRO A 95 -15.39 -11.01 -1.04
CA PRO A 95 -14.34 -11.90 -0.58
C PRO A 95 -14.56 -13.24 -1.25
N GLY A 96 -13.68 -13.60 -2.19
CA GLY A 96 -13.85 -14.76 -3.08
C GLY A 96 -14.48 -15.98 -2.39
N ALA A 97 -15.35 -16.69 -3.12
CA ALA A 97 -16.46 -17.53 -2.65
C ALA A 97 -16.20 -18.66 -1.63
N SER A 98 -14.99 -18.81 -1.08
CA SER A 98 -14.66 -19.80 -0.05
C SER A 98 -13.59 -19.39 0.97
N TRP A 99 -13.15 -18.12 0.99
CA TRP A 99 -12.15 -17.68 1.96
C TRP A 99 -12.70 -17.53 3.38
N GLU A 100 -11.85 -17.80 4.36
CA GLU A 100 -12.20 -17.65 5.78
C GLU A 100 -12.39 -16.17 6.14
N GLU A 101 -13.56 -15.81 6.67
CA GLU A 101 -13.95 -14.43 6.97
C GLU A 101 -12.96 -13.71 7.91
N SER A 102 -12.42 -14.41 8.91
CA SER A 102 -11.43 -13.87 9.86
C SER A 102 -10.15 -13.46 9.15
N THR A 103 -9.62 -14.32 8.28
CA THR A 103 -8.39 -14.10 7.52
C THR A 103 -8.59 -12.99 6.47
N VAL A 104 -9.76 -12.93 5.82
CA VAL A 104 -10.14 -11.81 4.94
C VAL A 104 -10.15 -10.50 5.72
N LYS A 105 -10.76 -10.47 6.90
CA LYS A 105 -10.85 -9.27 7.74
C LYS A 105 -9.46 -8.80 8.19
N ASP A 106 -8.58 -9.73 8.57
CA ASP A 106 -7.20 -9.42 8.91
C ASP A 106 -6.45 -8.84 7.70
N PHE A 107 -6.65 -9.41 6.51
CA PHE A 107 -6.08 -8.87 5.27
C PHE A 107 -6.54 -7.44 5.01
N VAL A 108 -7.86 -7.19 5.00
CA VAL A 108 -8.47 -5.87 4.81
C VAL A 108 -7.91 -4.88 5.84
N SER A 109 -7.84 -5.26 7.11
CA SER A 109 -7.29 -4.40 8.16
C SER A 109 -5.84 -3.99 7.89
N VAL A 110 -5.00 -4.92 7.41
CA VAL A 110 -3.59 -4.67 7.11
C VAL A 110 -3.45 -3.72 5.91
N VAL A 111 -4.18 -3.96 4.81
CA VAL A 111 -4.09 -3.10 3.61
C VAL A 111 -4.67 -1.71 3.85
N THR A 112 -5.77 -1.58 4.60
CA THR A 112 -6.32 -0.27 4.98
C THR A 112 -5.35 0.51 5.87
N GLN A 113 -4.70 -0.16 6.82
CA GLN A 113 -3.68 0.48 7.65
C GLN A 113 -2.47 0.92 6.83
N GLN A 114 -2.03 0.10 5.87
CA GLN A 114 -0.93 0.44 4.97
C GLN A 114 -1.27 1.67 4.11
N ALA A 115 -2.47 1.73 3.54
CA ALA A 115 -2.96 2.87 2.76
C ALA A 115 -3.00 4.16 3.61
N GLY A 116 -3.57 4.07 4.81
CA GLY A 116 -3.67 5.21 5.74
C GLY A 116 -2.29 5.74 6.16
N CYS A 117 -1.32 4.86 6.42
CA CYS A 117 0.04 5.29 6.70
C CYS A 117 0.76 5.89 5.48
N ALA A 118 0.58 5.31 4.29
CA ALA A 118 1.17 5.81 3.05
C ALA A 118 0.65 7.20 2.68
N ARG A 119 -0.63 7.49 2.95
CA ARG A 119 -1.25 8.82 2.74
C ARG A 119 -0.67 9.93 3.61
N LEU A 120 0.01 9.58 4.71
CA LEU A 120 0.60 10.53 5.65
C LEU A 120 2.08 10.86 5.36
N LEU A 121 2.63 10.33 4.25
CA LEU A 121 4.01 10.51 3.83
C LEU A 121 4.20 11.61 2.79
#